data_AF-A0A3C0Q926-F1
#
_entry.id   AF-A0A3C0Q926-F1
#
_cell.length_a   1.000
_cell.length_b   1.000
_cell.length_c   1.000
_cell.angle_alpha   90.00
_cell.angle_beta   90.00
_cell.angle_gamma   90.00
#
_symmetry.space_group_name_H-M   'P 1'
#
loop_
_entity.id
_entity.type
_entity.pdbx_description
1 polymer ?
#
loop_
_entity_poly.entity_id
_entity_poly.type
_entity_poly.pdbx_seq_one_letter_code
_entity_poly.pdbx_strand_id
1 'polypeptide(L)' 'MQQGKHAEQMVNRFRELIEDAGDSLSTNHYDELKLIIEAGLDTALLENLERVTEKLTGLAHDIQHNAEFFD' A
#
# COMPACT_ATOMS: atom_id res chain seq x y z
N MET A 1 2.05 -7.16 11.60
CA MET A 1 1.68 -6.32 10.43
C MET A 1 2.70 -6.57 9.32
N GLN A 2 2.27 -7.04 8.15
CA GLN A 2 3.17 -7.42 7.05
C GLN A 2 3.73 -6.20 6.29
N GLN A 3 2.92 -5.12 6.17
CA GLN A 3 3.29 -3.81 5.62
C GLN A 3 4.52 -3.23 6.33
N GLY A 4 4.48 -3.12 7.67
CA GLY A 4 5.58 -2.53 8.42
C GLY A 4 6.89 -3.32 8.36
N LYS A 5 6.83 -4.65 8.13
CA LYS A 5 8.03 -5.45 7.85
C LYS A 5 8.63 -5.12 6.48
N HIS A 6 7.80 -4.85 5.49
CA HIS A 6 8.24 -4.49 4.15
C HIS A 6 8.85 -3.08 4.12
N ALA A 7 8.18 -2.11 4.75
CA ALA A 7 8.71 -0.75 4.90
C ALA A 7 10.07 -0.75 5.63
N GLU A 8 10.20 -1.54 6.70
CA GLU A 8 11.47 -1.70 7.42
C GLU A 8 12.60 -2.28 6.55
N GLN A 9 12.31 -3.28 5.72
CA GLN A 9 13.29 -3.83 4.78
C GLN A 9 13.75 -2.79 3.75
N MET A 10 12.82 -1.98 3.24
CA MET A 10 13.15 -0.91 2.29
C MET A 10 14.02 0.17 2.94
N VAL A 11 13.70 0.59 4.16
CA VAL A 11 14.49 1.58 4.91
C VAL A 11 15.87 1.05 5.25
N ASN A 12 15.98 -0.21 5.68
CA ASN A 12 17.28 -0.82 5.96
C ASN A 12 18.15 -0.89 4.70
N ARG A 13 17.57 -1.26 3.55
CA ARG A 13 18.27 -1.25 2.27
C ARG A 13 18.71 0.15 1.86
N PHE A 14 17.88 1.15 2.10
CA PHE A 14 18.24 2.54 1.83
C PHE A 14 19.38 3.01 2.75
N ARG A 15 19.35 2.62 4.04
CA ARG A 15 20.44 2.89 4.97
C ARG A 15 21.75 2.28 4.49
N GLU A 16 21.77 1.01 4.10
CA GLU A 16 22.95 0.33 3.53
C GLU A 16 23.57 1.14 2.39
N LEU A 17 22.74 1.64 1.45
CA LEU A 17 23.23 2.42 0.30
C LEU A 17 23.85 3.77 0.69
N ILE A 18 23.29 4.44 1.71
CA ILE A 18 23.82 5.71 2.21
C ILE A 18 25.14 5.49 2.94
N GLU A 19 25.20 4.46 3.80
CA GLU A 19 26.41 4.10 4.54
C GLU A 19 27.53 3.64 3.61
N ASP A 20 27.21 2.86 2.56
CA ASP A 20 28.16 2.44 1.51
C ASP A 20 28.73 3.64 0.73
N ALA A 21 27.96 4.73 0.59
CA ALA A 21 28.41 5.97 -0.03
C ALA A 21 29.31 6.82 0.89
N GLY A 22 29.47 6.43 2.16
CA GLY A 22 30.23 7.16 3.18
C GLY A 22 29.45 8.28 3.86
N ASP A 23 28.14 8.39 3.59
CA ASP A 23 27.24 9.30 4.27
C ASP A 23 26.59 8.65 5.50
N SER A 24 26.02 9.46 6.38
CA SER A 24 25.22 8.94 7.50
C SER A 24 24.08 9.90 7.83
N LEU A 25 22.90 9.34 8.12
CA LEU A 25 21.77 10.07 8.67
C LEU A 25 21.50 9.58 10.09
N SER A 26 20.91 10.44 10.92
CA SER A 26 20.44 10.01 12.23
C SER A 26 19.32 8.95 12.10
N THR A 27 19.23 8.05 13.08
CA THR A 27 18.19 7.02 13.14
C THR A 27 16.78 7.59 12.97
N ASN A 28 16.51 8.77 13.54
CA ASN A 28 15.22 9.44 13.45
C ASN A 28 14.76 9.68 12.00
N HIS A 29 15.67 10.01 11.09
CA HIS A 29 15.28 10.21 9.67
C HIS A 29 14.87 8.89 9.00
N TYR A 30 15.49 7.77 9.39
CA TYR A 30 15.10 6.46 8.89
C TYR A 30 13.76 6.01 9.48
N ASP A 31 13.48 6.36 10.74
CA ASP A 31 12.18 6.10 11.37
C ASP A 31 11.07 6.92 10.70
N GLU A 32 11.31 8.20 10.40
CA GLU A 32 10.38 9.04 9.61
C GLU A 32 10.19 8.49 8.19
N LEU A 33 11.26 8.07 7.52
CA LEU A 33 11.18 7.44 6.20
C LEU A 33 10.33 6.17 6.22
N LYS A 34 10.46 5.34 7.29
CA LYS A 34 9.63 4.15 7.47
C LYS A 34 8.15 4.52 7.52
N LEU A 35 7.79 5.53 8.32
CA LEU A 35 6.41 5.99 8.44
C LEU A 35 5.85 6.51 7.11
N ILE A 36 6.65 7.25 6.33
CA ILE A 36 6.24 7.75 5.01
C ILE A 36 5.99 6.59 4.05
N ILE A 37 6.86 5.59 4.03
CA ILE A 37 6.71 4.39 3.18
C ILE A 37 5.46 3.60 3.60
N GLU A 38 5.24 3.39 4.90
CA GLU A 38 4.05 2.72 5.42
C GLU A 38 2.76 3.44 4.99
N ALA A 39 2.70 4.76 5.15
CA ALA A 39 1.54 5.55 4.74
C ALA A 39 1.28 5.46 3.22
N GLY A 40 2.33 5.49 2.41
CA GLY A 40 2.21 5.32 0.96
C GLY A 40 1.70 3.93 0.55
N LEU A 41 2.19 2.88 1.21
CA LEU A 41 1.73 1.51 0.98
C LEU A 41 0.27 1.32 1.38
N ASP A 42 -0.15 1.87 2.52
CA ASP A 42 -1.53 1.81 2.99
C ASP A 42 -2.48 2.56 2.05
N THR A 43 -2.06 3.73 1.56
CA THR A 43 -2.83 4.50 0.57
C THR A 43 -3.01 3.71 -0.72
N ALA A 44 -1.93 3.14 -1.26
CA ALA A 44 -1.99 2.34 -2.49
C ALA A 44 -2.85 1.07 -2.32
N LEU A 45 -2.84 0.46 -1.13
CA LEU A 45 -3.69 -0.68 -0.82
C LEU A 45 -5.17 -0.27 -0.79
N LEU A 46 -5.49 0.86 -0.14
CA LEU A 46 -6.85 1.39 -0.06
C LEU A 46 -7.42 1.65 -1.46
N GLU A 47 -6.68 2.35 -2.33
CA GLU A 47 -7.11 2.63 -3.71
C GLU A 47 -7.36 1.34 -4.53
N ASN A 48 -6.62 0.27 -4.25
CA ASN A 48 -6.86 -1.02 -4.89
C ASN A 48 -8.13 -1.69 -4.36
N LEU A 49 -8.37 -1.63 -3.05
CA LEU A 49 -9.60 -2.15 -2.44
C LEU A 49 -10.85 -1.41 -2.91
N GLU A 50 -10.76 -0.09 -3.08
CA GLU A 50 -11.83 0.73 -3.66
C GLU A 50 -12.18 0.25 -5.08
N ARG A 51 -11.17 0.08 -5.95
CA ARG A 51 -11.37 -0.45 -7.31
C ARG A 51 -11.98 -1.85 -7.35
N VAL A 52 -11.63 -2.72 -6.40
CA VAL A 52 -12.26 -4.05 -6.28
C VAL A 52 -13.71 -3.92 -5.86
N THR A 53 -14.01 -3.03 -4.91
CA THR A 53 -15.36 -2.78 -4.42
C THR A 53 -16.28 -2.22 -5.51
N GLU A 54 -15.77 -1.31 -6.34
CA GLU A 54 -16.49 -0.80 -7.52
C GLU A 54 -16.88 -1.91 -8.48
N LYS A 55 -15.94 -2.83 -8.79
CA LYS A 55 -16.20 -4.00 -9.65
C LYS A 55 -17.25 -4.93 -9.04
N LEU A 56 -17.18 -5.18 -7.74
CA LEU A 56 -18.17 -6.01 -7.04
C LEU A 56 -19.56 -5.37 -7.07
N THR A 57 -19.63 -4.05 -6.87
CA THR A 57 -20.89 -3.30 -6.95
C THR A 57 -21.49 -3.37 -8.34
N GLY A 58 -20.67 -3.18 -9.39
CA GLY A 58 -21.11 -3.32 -10.78
C GLY A 58 -21.65 -4.72 -11.07
N LEU A 59 -20.93 -5.77 -10.65
CA LEU A 59 -21.39 -7.15 -10.84
C LEU A 59 -22.71 -7.43 -10.10
N ALA A 60 -22.87 -6.93 -8.87
CA ALA A 60 -24.10 -7.08 -8.10
C ALA A 60 -25.28 -6.40 -8.80
N HIS A 61 -25.07 -5.20 -9.34
CA HIS A 61 -26.06 -4.48 -10.13
C HIS A 61 -26.44 -5.27 -11.39
N ASP A 62 -25.47 -5.82 -12.12
CA ASP A 62 -25.74 -6.64 -13.31
C ASP A 62 -26.55 -7.89 -12.98
N ILE A 63 -26.26 -8.56 -11.88
CA ILE A 63 -27.02 -9.72 -11.40
C ILE A 63 -28.46 -9.33 -11.10
N GLN A 64 -28.67 -8.22 -10.38
CA GLN A 64 -30.01 -7.72 -10.08
C GLN A 64 -30.79 -7.37 -11.35
N HIS A 65 -30.17 -6.60 -12.26
CA HIS A 65 -30.79 -6.21 -13.51
C HIS A 65 -31.19 -7.41 -14.36
N ASN A 66 -30.33 -8.43 -14.44
CA ASN A 66 -30.66 -9.66 -15.15
C ASN A 66 -31.83 -10.39 -14.48
N ALA A 67 -31.84 -10.52 -13.14
CA ALA A 67 -32.93 -11.16 -12.42
C ALA A 67 -34.29 -10.46 -12.65
N GLU A 68 -34.31 -9.13 -12.65
CA GLU A 68 -35.49 -8.31 -12.97
C GLU A 68 -35.95 -8.46 -14.43
N PHE A 69 -35.05 -8.85 -15.35
CA PHE A 69 -35.39 -9.09 -16.76
C PHE A 69 -35.94 -10.50 -17.03
N PHE A 70 -35.73 -11.44 -16.10
CA PHE A 70 -36.21 -12.82 -16.18
C PHE A 70 -37.56 -13.05 -15.46
N ASP A 71 -38.01 -12.10 -14.65
CA ASP A 71 -39.33 -12.05 -13.99
C ASP A 71 -40.34 -11.25 -14.83
#